data_AF-A0A8C3RTK1-F1
#
_entry.id   AF-A0A8C3RTK1-F1
#
_cell.length_a   1.000
_cell.length_b   1.000
_cell.length_c   1.000
_cell.angle_alpha   90.00
_cell.angle_beta   90.00
_cell.angle_gamma   90.00
#
_symmetry.space_group_name_H-M   'P 1'
#
loop_
_entity.id
_entity.type
_entity.pdbx_description
1 polymer ?
#
loop_
_entity_poly.entity_id
_entity_poly.type
_entity_poly.pdbx_seq_one_letter_code
_entity_poly.pdbx_strand_id
1 'polypeptide(L)'
;EQTDIRYLYSSLLPNGVDLRQVTVLPKAEWVRIRDSVDSAAREAARIHAERKEREDMHFRSKAVVKNWPNTIAGQAQRKLKAKKLREEKEEEERKRLDLEEAQFQAAKRKEAIEQAKTYQYYQNERVKGLHVSLLLTEVLKERDAQIEFKKTKPDIYKKKEEEMEREHEKAILKEQEKAYERYMNRQALCRDHLEQIKEHKHQAELDKLEAKKEGEEIQRLTKLYKLEVQRENEKKLEEKLEHRRMHCAHVADQDILKAVQEQKQEEENDKIRAHFKAKQNMAKLRREKEAEMNRLMQEHRDITTNRLVEQMKQTFEKIDERVARDVAEREAEWEKELKEKDEKNKAELKSIAEHRASVAEKRAKEQHEKQAELDYEAEKEVIAMCKEQEFQEYANQVIDSESKTAQNIYPLLKAAKEGAGAGHGPVYRERGGIRPSYQARDINGTQLPSYNCNTTEEIKELNTNGNIQQAKGRLGFTW
;
A
#
# COMPACT_ATOMS: atom_id res chain seq x y z
N GLU A 1 58.05 -151.28 31.38
CA GLU A 1 58.50 -152.62 30.94
C GLU A 1 59.25 -152.42 29.63
N GLN A 2 60.47 -152.89 29.41
CA GLN A 2 61.15 -154.05 29.97
C GLN A 2 62.62 -153.70 30.27
N THR A 3 63.03 -153.94 31.51
CA THR A 3 64.43 -154.31 31.78
C THR A 3 64.38 -155.65 32.48
N ASP A 4 65.14 -156.60 31.96
CA ASP A 4 65.60 -157.72 32.77
C ASP A 4 67.04 -158.02 32.34
N ILE A 5 68.00 -157.36 32.99
CA ILE A 5 69.27 -158.01 33.29
C ILE A 5 69.18 -158.36 34.77
N ARG A 6 69.24 -159.65 35.01
CA ARG A 6 69.11 -160.25 36.32
C ARG A 6 70.49 -160.64 36.81
N TYR A 7 70.72 -160.18 38.03
CA TYR A 7 71.55 -160.78 39.07
C TYR A 7 73.05 -160.47 39.10
N LEU A 8 73.43 -160.02 40.30
CA LEU A 8 74.74 -160.23 40.88
C LEU A 8 74.53 -160.71 42.33
N TYR A 9 75.42 -161.63 42.75
CA TYR A 9 75.67 -162.10 44.12
C TYR A 9 74.67 -163.12 44.70
N SER A 10 75.09 -164.17 45.41
CA SER A 10 76.24 -164.28 46.31
C SER A 10 76.47 -165.75 46.71
N SER A 11 77.72 -166.20 46.93
CA SER A 11 78.13 -166.84 48.21
C SER A 11 79.67 -167.01 48.34
N LEU A 12 80.27 -166.21 49.25
CA LEU A 12 81.29 -166.51 50.30
C LEU A 12 82.51 -167.43 49.93
N LEU A 13 83.75 -166.97 49.68
CA LEU A 13 84.83 -166.35 50.55
C LEU A 13 85.31 -167.32 51.68
N PRO A 14 86.60 -167.69 51.93
CA PRO A 14 87.94 -167.15 51.57
C PRO A 14 88.90 -168.13 50.80
N ASN A 15 90.06 -167.62 50.34
CA ASN A 15 91.15 -168.26 49.56
C ASN A 15 91.19 -169.81 49.49
N GLY A 16 90.43 -170.39 48.55
CA GLY A 16 90.27 -171.84 48.24
C GLY A 16 89.49 -172.60 49.34
N VAL A 17 88.24 -173.10 49.19
CA VAL A 17 87.62 -174.00 48.16
C VAL A 17 86.03 -173.97 48.21
N ASP A 18 85.34 -174.82 47.40
CA ASP A 18 83.97 -174.94 46.76
C ASP A 18 82.60 -175.17 47.57
N LEU A 19 81.40 -174.98 46.94
CA LEU A 19 79.98 -174.72 47.45
C LEU A 19 78.92 -175.89 47.50
N ARG A 20 78.54 -176.53 48.64
CA ARG A 20 77.43 -177.56 48.65
C ARG A 20 76.45 -177.72 49.86
N GLN A 21 76.18 -176.77 50.78
CA GLN A 21 75.32 -177.08 51.98
C GLN A 21 74.34 -175.96 52.53
N VAL A 22 73.16 -175.63 51.91
CA VAL A 22 72.06 -174.68 52.42
C VAL A 22 70.58 -175.16 52.06
N THR A 23 69.48 -174.76 52.79
CA THR A 23 68.04 -175.28 52.72
C THR A 23 66.88 -174.23 52.41
N VAL A 24 65.70 -174.59 51.78
CA VAL A 24 64.57 -173.68 51.24
C VAL A 24 63.07 -174.16 51.43
N LEU A 25 62.02 -173.26 51.47
CA LEU A 25 60.52 -173.44 51.72
C LEU A 25 59.53 -173.16 50.50
N PRO A 26 58.23 -173.62 50.44
CA PRO A 26 57.30 -173.54 49.25
C PRO A 26 56.10 -172.53 49.27
N LYS A 27 55.44 -172.29 48.10
CA LYS A 27 54.61 -171.10 47.73
C LYS A 27 53.09 -171.09 48.05
N ALA A 28 52.41 -172.22 48.23
CA ALA A 28 50.94 -172.25 48.29
C ALA A 28 50.34 -171.55 49.54
N GLU A 29 51.00 -171.70 50.69
CA GLU A 29 50.58 -171.04 51.93
C GLU A 29 50.70 -169.51 51.88
N TRP A 30 51.38 -168.97 50.87
CA TRP A 30 51.52 -167.53 50.73
C TRP A 30 50.26 -166.83 50.19
N VAL A 31 49.44 -167.48 49.35
CA VAL A 31 48.30 -166.79 48.68
C VAL A 31 47.02 -166.83 49.52
N ARG A 32 46.70 -167.92 50.24
CA ARG A 32 45.47 -168.00 51.06
C ARG A 32 45.46 -166.96 52.17
N ILE A 33 46.62 -166.74 52.78
CA ILE A 33 46.81 -165.72 53.81
C ILE A 33 46.59 -164.31 53.23
N ARG A 34 46.75 -164.12 51.92
CA ARG A 34 46.59 -162.81 51.29
C ARG A 34 45.13 -162.37 51.18
N ASP A 35 44.24 -163.24 50.71
CA ASP A 35 42.94 -162.76 50.23
C ASP A 35 41.83 -162.75 51.31
N SER A 36 41.83 -163.64 52.32
CA SER A 36 40.84 -163.59 53.42
C SER A 36 40.98 -162.35 54.29
N VAL A 37 42.16 -161.74 54.25
CA VAL A 37 42.47 -160.50 54.93
C VAL A 37 41.79 -159.29 54.24
N ASP A 38 41.32 -159.40 52.99
CA ASP A 38 40.92 -158.23 52.15
C ASP A 38 39.39 -157.96 51.97
N SER A 39 38.44 -158.67 52.61
CA SER A 39 36.99 -158.52 52.30
C SER A 39 36.24 -157.36 52.97
N ALA A 40 36.40 -157.12 54.28
CA ALA A 40 35.80 -155.98 54.98
C ALA A 40 36.29 -154.64 54.41
N ALA A 41 37.47 -154.67 53.77
CA ALA A 41 38.01 -153.57 53.00
C ALA A 41 37.11 -153.13 51.82
N ARG A 42 36.26 -154.02 51.24
CA ARG A 42 35.44 -153.69 50.06
C ARG A 42 34.17 -152.92 50.34
N GLU A 43 33.47 -153.19 51.45
CA GLU A 43 32.21 -152.50 51.75
C GLU A 43 32.45 -151.12 52.37
N ALA A 44 33.49 -151.02 53.21
CA ALA A 44 34.08 -149.75 53.60
C ALA A 44 34.43 -148.90 52.37
N ALA A 45 34.80 -149.51 51.23
CA ALA A 45 35.08 -148.80 49.99
C ALA A 45 33.84 -148.17 49.32
N ARG A 46 32.61 -148.71 49.47
CA ARG A 46 31.40 -148.17 48.83
C ARG A 46 30.79 -146.96 49.54
N ILE A 47 30.69 -146.99 50.86
CA ILE A 47 30.23 -145.82 51.64
C ILE A 47 31.25 -144.69 51.50
N HIS A 48 32.53 -145.05 51.44
CA HIS A 48 33.57 -144.13 51.01
C HIS A 48 33.30 -143.54 49.63
N ALA A 49 32.72 -144.28 48.69
CA ALA A 49 32.44 -143.81 47.33
C ALA A 49 31.27 -142.81 47.26
N GLU A 50 30.15 -143.02 47.94
CA GLU A 50 29.01 -142.08 47.88
C GLU A 50 29.27 -140.79 48.68
N ARG A 51 29.91 -140.92 49.85
CA ARG A 51 30.36 -139.74 50.62
C ARG A 51 31.32 -138.91 49.76
N LYS A 52 32.20 -139.61 49.03
CA LYS A 52 33.09 -139.03 48.03
C LYS A 52 32.31 -138.33 46.92
N GLU A 53 31.21 -138.87 46.39
CA GLU A 53 30.39 -138.19 45.36
C GLU A 53 29.69 -136.91 45.84
N ARG A 54 29.14 -136.86 47.06
CA ARG A 54 28.53 -135.63 47.60
C ARG A 54 29.57 -134.56 47.89
N GLU A 55 30.69 -135.00 48.46
CA GLU A 55 31.86 -134.16 48.62
C GLU A 55 32.29 -133.65 47.23
N ASP A 56 32.33 -134.50 46.21
CA ASP A 56 32.65 -134.14 44.81
C ASP A 56 31.68 -133.09 44.25
N MET A 57 30.36 -133.21 44.46
CA MET A 57 29.36 -132.22 44.01
C MET A 57 29.48 -130.88 44.73
N HIS A 58 29.70 -130.90 46.04
CA HIS A 58 29.95 -129.68 46.80
C HIS A 58 31.29 -129.03 46.40
N PHE A 59 32.32 -129.84 46.11
CA PHE A 59 33.57 -129.39 45.52
C PHE A 59 33.33 -128.75 44.14
N ARG A 60 32.47 -129.32 43.30
CA ARG A 60 32.07 -128.73 42.01
C ARG A 60 31.40 -127.37 42.18
N SER A 61 30.40 -127.24 43.06
CA SER A 61 29.71 -125.95 43.30
C SER A 61 30.64 -124.90 43.90
N LYS A 62 31.50 -125.27 44.86
CA LYS A 62 32.53 -124.37 45.40
C LYS A 62 33.54 -123.96 44.32
N ALA A 63 33.90 -124.85 43.40
CA ALA A 63 34.78 -124.53 42.29
C ALA A 63 34.15 -123.52 41.32
N VAL A 64 32.83 -123.63 41.06
CA VAL A 64 32.09 -122.67 40.22
C VAL A 64 32.02 -121.29 40.89
N VAL A 65 31.61 -121.22 42.16
CA VAL A 65 31.46 -119.94 42.90
C VAL A 65 32.82 -119.24 43.09
N LYS A 66 33.91 -119.99 43.28
CA LYS A 66 35.27 -119.45 43.40
C LYS A 66 35.68 -118.62 42.19
N ASN A 67 35.15 -118.94 41.02
CA ASN A 67 35.46 -118.25 39.77
C ASN A 67 34.47 -117.12 39.45
N TRP A 68 33.44 -116.88 40.26
CA TRP A 68 32.47 -115.83 40.00
C TRP A 68 33.03 -114.44 40.37
N PRO A 69 33.23 -113.53 39.39
CA PRO A 69 33.83 -112.21 39.62
C PRO A 69 33.08 -111.28 40.59
N ASN A 70 31.78 -111.47 40.81
CA ASN A 70 30.90 -110.50 41.48
C ASN A 70 30.52 -110.86 42.93
N THR A 71 31.18 -111.85 43.53
CA THR A 71 30.98 -112.19 44.95
C THR A 71 31.62 -111.13 45.85
N ILE A 72 30.99 -110.78 46.99
CA ILE A 72 31.53 -109.81 47.96
C ILE A 72 32.96 -110.16 48.39
N ALA A 73 33.23 -111.43 48.68
CA ALA A 73 34.57 -111.92 49.01
C ALA A 73 35.57 -111.76 47.83
N GLY A 74 35.12 -112.00 46.60
CA GLY A 74 35.93 -111.81 45.39
C GLY A 74 36.26 -110.34 45.14
N GLN A 75 35.30 -109.44 45.35
CA GLN A 75 35.49 -107.99 45.26
C GLN A 75 36.45 -107.47 46.36
N ALA A 76 36.32 -107.94 47.60
CA ALA A 76 37.23 -107.58 48.69
C ALA A 76 38.66 -108.06 48.41
N GLN A 77 38.84 -109.31 47.94
CA GLN A 77 40.14 -109.83 47.52
C GLN A 77 40.73 -109.04 46.35
N ARG A 78 39.92 -108.60 45.38
CA ARG A 78 40.36 -107.73 44.29
C ARG A 78 40.82 -106.36 44.80
N LYS A 79 40.07 -105.74 45.73
CA LYS A 79 40.48 -104.47 46.36
C LYS A 79 41.79 -104.61 47.13
N LEU A 80 41.96 -105.71 47.88
CA LEU A 80 43.20 -105.99 48.60
C LEU A 80 44.38 -106.24 47.64
N LYS A 81 44.18 -107.03 46.58
CA LYS A 81 45.20 -107.25 45.54
C LYS A 81 45.55 -105.95 44.81
N ALA A 82 44.55 -105.12 44.48
CA ALA A 82 44.75 -103.83 43.84
C ALA A 82 45.48 -102.84 44.76
N LYS A 83 45.15 -102.83 46.07
CA LYS A 83 45.86 -102.02 47.07
C LYS A 83 47.33 -102.46 47.21
N LYS A 84 47.59 -103.77 47.33
CA LYS A 84 48.96 -104.32 47.38
C LYS A 84 49.74 -103.98 46.11
N LEU A 85 49.15 -104.18 44.93
CA LEU A 85 49.78 -103.82 43.66
C LEU A 85 50.08 -102.32 43.56
N ARG A 86 49.23 -101.48 44.16
CA ARG A 86 49.47 -100.03 44.21
C ARG A 86 50.62 -99.69 45.16
N GLU A 87 50.65 -100.29 46.35
CA GLU A 87 51.72 -100.12 47.34
C GLU A 87 53.07 -100.62 46.80
N GLU A 88 53.09 -101.78 46.14
CA GLU A 88 54.29 -102.32 45.47
C GLU A 88 54.80 -101.36 44.38
N LYS A 89 53.91 -100.81 43.55
CA LYS A 89 54.27 -99.81 42.55
C LYS A 89 54.80 -98.51 43.18
N GLU A 90 54.15 -98.02 44.22
CA GLU A 90 54.59 -96.82 44.95
C GLU A 90 55.98 -97.05 45.58
N GLU A 91 56.26 -98.23 46.14
CA GLU A 91 57.59 -98.57 46.66
C GLU A 91 58.64 -98.74 45.56
N GLU A 92 58.30 -99.33 44.43
CA GLU A 92 59.19 -99.42 43.26
C GLU A 92 59.54 -98.03 42.72
N GLU A 93 58.58 -97.11 42.69
CA GLU A 93 58.81 -95.71 42.33
C GLU A 93 59.72 -95.01 43.34
N ARG A 94 59.52 -95.22 44.65
CA ARG A 94 60.43 -94.69 45.69
C ARG A 94 61.85 -95.23 45.53
N LYS A 95 62.00 -96.54 45.34
CA LYS A 95 63.32 -97.17 45.11
C LYS A 95 63.97 -96.64 43.84
N ARG A 96 63.20 -96.38 42.78
CA ARG A 96 63.71 -95.76 41.55
C ARG A 96 64.19 -94.34 41.82
N LEU A 97 63.42 -93.53 42.55
CA LEU A 97 63.84 -92.18 42.93
C LEU A 97 65.11 -92.17 43.79
N ASP A 98 65.24 -93.10 44.74
CA ASP A 98 66.46 -93.21 45.55
C ASP A 98 67.68 -93.60 44.70
N LEU A 99 67.50 -94.50 43.72
CA LEU A 99 68.55 -94.87 42.76
C LEU A 99 68.93 -93.70 41.85
N GLU A 100 67.94 -92.95 41.34
CA GLU A 100 68.16 -91.76 40.51
C GLU A 100 68.88 -90.65 41.30
N GLU A 101 68.46 -90.39 42.54
CA GLU A 101 69.10 -89.42 43.43
C GLU A 101 70.54 -89.85 43.76
N ALA A 102 70.76 -91.13 44.06
CA ALA A 102 72.10 -91.66 44.30
C ALA A 102 73.01 -91.50 43.06
N GLN A 103 72.49 -91.76 41.85
CA GLN A 103 73.20 -91.53 40.60
C GLN A 103 73.51 -90.05 40.39
N PHE A 104 72.55 -89.17 40.66
CA PHE A 104 72.71 -87.72 40.55
C PHE A 104 73.77 -87.18 41.52
N GLN A 105 73.75 -87.61 42.78
CA GLN A 105 74.77 -87.22 43.77
C GLN A 105 76.14 -87.78 43.41
N ALA A 106 76.22 -89.01 42.92
CA ALA A 106 77.47 -89.58 42.42
C ALA A 106 78.01 -88.80 41.21
N ALA A 107 77.14 -88.36 40.30
CA ALA A 107 77.50 -87.52 39.16
C ALA A 107 78.02 -86.15 39.61
N LYS A 108 77.33 -85.48 40.54
CA LYS A 108 77.81 -84.22 41.15
C LYS A 108 79.17 -84.38 41.81
N ARG A 109 79.37 -85.45 42.57
CA ARG A 109 80.67 -85.74 43.21
C ARG A 109 81.75 -85.96 42.15
N LYS A 110 81.44 -86.72 41.09
CA LYS A 110 82.36 -86.94 39.97
C LYS A 110 82.71 -85.62 39.27
N GLU A 111 81.73 -84.78 38.99
CA GLU A 111 81.92 -83.47 38.38
C GLU A 111 82.82 -82.59 39.25
N ALA A 112 82.57 -82.49 40.55
CA ALA A 112 83.40 -81.72 41.47
C ALA A 112 84.86 -82.23 41.49
N ILE A 113 85.06 -83.54 41.44
CA ILE A 113 86.40 -84.15 41.34
C ILE A 113 87.06 -83.80 40.01
N GLU A 114 86.35 -83.88 38.89
CA GLU A 114 86.88 -83.54 37.56
C GLU A 114 87.21 -82.04 37.44
N GLN A 115 86.37 -81.17 38.00
CA GLN A 115 86.65 -79.73 38.10
C GLN A 115 87.93 -79.48 38.92
N ALA A 116 88.07 -80.14 40.07
CA ALA A 116 89.27 -80.05 40.90
C ALA A 116 90.53 -80.58 40.18
N LYS A 117 90.43 -81.70 39.47
CA LYS A 117 91.51 -82.25 38.64
C LYS A 117 91.91 -81.29 37.52
N THR A 118 90.93 -80.71 36.82
CA THR A 118 91.17 -79.74 35.75
C THR A 118 91.88 -78.50 36.31
N TYR A 119 91.42 -78.01 37.47
CA TYR A 119 92.07 -76.91 38.15
C TYR A 119 93.51 -77.23 38.52
N GLN A 120 93.77 -78.39 39.14
CA GLN A 120 95.12 -78.85 39.46
C GLN A 120 96.00 -78.99 38.21
N TYR A 121 95.45 -79.51 37.12
CA TYR A 121 96.13 -79.62 35.83
C TYR A 121 96.54 -78.25 35.29
N TYR A 122 95.64 -77.26 35.34
CA TYR A 122 95.94 -75.89 34.92
C TYR A 122 96.95 -75.17 35.85
N GLN A 123 97.07 -75.59 37.11
CA GLN A 123 98.10 -75.06 38.01
C GLN A 123 99.52 -75.55 37.68
N ASN A 124 99.67 -76.58 36.84
CA ASN A 124 100.97 -77.06 36.41
C ASN A 124 101.68 -76.01 35.54
N GLU A 125 102.93 -75.67 35.87
CA GLU A 125 103.72 -74.64 35.18
C GLU A 125 103.89 -74.90 33.68
N ARG A 126 103.99 -76.17 33.26
CA ARG A 126 104.06 -76.51 31.82
C ARG A 126 102.76 -76.16 31.10
N VAL A 127 101.63 -76.36 31.77
CA VAL A 127 100.30 -76.08 31.24
C VAL A 127 100.05 -74.57 31.23
N LYS A 128 100.45 -73.84 32.28
CA LYS A 128 100.42 -72.37 32.30
C LYS A 128 101.24 -71.77 31.16
N GLY A 129 102.46 -72.28 30.94
CA GLY A 129 103.30 -71.87 29.82
C GLY A 129 102.63 -72.10 28.46
N LEU A 130 101.97 -73.26 28.28
CA LEU A 130 101.17 -73.54 27.08
C LEU A 130 100.00 -72.56 26.93
N HIS A 131 99.24 -72.25 27.98
CA HIS A 131 98.13 -71.29 27.92
C HIS A 131 98.60 -69.88 27.54
N VAL A 132 99.73 -69.43 28.10
CA VAL A 132 100.33 -68.13 27.72
C VAL A 132 100.72 -68.12 26.24
N SER A 133 101.31 -69.20 25.75
CA SER A 133 101.66 -69.31 24.32
C SER A 133 100.42 -69.37 23.42
N LEU A 134 99.36 -70.06 23.84
CA LEU A 134 98.10 -70.14 23.10
C LEU A 134 97.45 -68.76 22.99
N LEU A 135 97.35 -68.04 24.12
CA LEU A 135 96.84 -66.67 24.14
C LEU A 135 97.63 -65.76 23.18
N LEU A 136 98.96 -65.88 23.17
CA LEU A 136 99.79 -65.13 22.23
C LEU A 136 99.44 -65.47 20.77
N THR A 137 99.23 -66.74 20.43
CA THR A 137 98.82 -67.10 19.06
C THR A 137 97.43 -66.57 18.69
N GLU A 138 96.49 -66.52 19.63
CA GLU A 138 95.16 -65.92 19.41
C GLU A 138 95.27 -64.42 19.17
N VAL A 139 96.03 -63.71 20.01
CA VAL A 139 96.30 -62.27 19.84
C VAL A 139 96.95 -61.97 18.49
N LEU A 140 97.88 -62.82 18.04
CA LEU A 140 98.50 -62.67 16.72
C LEU A 140 97.50 -62.87 15.58
N LYS A 141 96.63 -63.90 15.67
CA LYS A 141 95.56 -64.13 14.68
C LYS A 141 94.58 -62.96 14.63
N GLU A 142 94.18 -62.42 15.77
CA GLU A 142 93.30 -61.25 15.84
C GLU A 142 93.96 -60.03 15.23
N ARG A 143 95.26 -59.81 15.48
CA ARG A 143 96.02 -58.72 14.89
C ARG A 143 96.08 -58.84 13.36
N ASP A 144 96.32 -60.03 12.83
CA ASP A 144 96.30 -60.28 11.39
C ASP A 144 94.92 -60.00 10.80
N ALA A 145 93.84 -60.44 11.47
CA ALA A 145 92.47 -60.14 11.07
C ALA A 145 92.18 -58.63 11.09
N GLN A 146 92.68 -57.88 12.09
CA GLN A 146 92.56 -56.42 12.14
C GLN A 146 93.32 -55.74 10.99
N ILE A 147 94.50 -56.26 10.62
CA ILE A 147 95.28 -55.77 9.49
C ILE A 147 94.51 -56.00 8.18
N GLU A 148 93.97 -57.20 7.96
CA GLU A 148 93.15 -57.51 6.79
C GLU A 148 91.87 -56.67 6.73
N PHE A 149 91.21 -56.46 7.87
CA PHE A 149 90.08 -55.53 7.96
C PHE A 149 90.49 -54.10 7.61
N LYS A 150 91.64 -53.63 8.11
CA LYS A 150 92.14 -52.29 7.79
C LYS A 150 92.45 -52.12 6.29
N LYS A 151 92.91 -53.17 5.61
CA LYS A 151 93.12 -53.19 4.16
C LYS A 151 91.82 -53.13 3.36
N THR A 152 90.79 -53.85 3.80
CA THR A 152 89.48 -53.93 3.10
C THR A 152 88.54 -52.78 3.44
N LYS A 153 88.75 -52.11 4.57
CA LYS A 153 87.99 -50.93 5.04
C LYS A 153 87.77 -49.84 3.96
N PRO A 154 88.78 -49.34 3.22
CA PRO A 154 88.55 -48.34 2.18
C PRO A 154 87.63 -48.84 1.06
N ASP A 155 87.79 -50.09 0.60
CA ASP A 155 86.94 -50.66 -0.45
C ASP A 155 85.47 -50.78 0.00
N ILE A 156 85.23 -51.09 1.27
CA ILE A 156 83.90 -51.13 1.86
C ILE A 156 83.27 -49.73 1.85
N TYR A 157 84.02 -48.69 2.25
CA TYR A 157 83.51 -47.31 2.18
C TYR A 157 83.25 -46.86 0.76
N LYS A 158 84.14 -47.20 -0.18
CA LYS A 158 83.96 -46.88 -1.60
C LYS A 158 82.70 -47.53 -2.17
N LYS A 159 82.47 -48.83 -1.91
CA LYS A 159 81.23 -49.52 -2.32
C LYS A 159 79.98 -48.88 -1.72
N LYS A 160 80.06 -48.44 -0.47
CA LYS A 160 78.96 -47.73 0.20
C LYS A 160 78.70 -46.36 -0.43
N GLU A 161 79.75 -45.64 -0.78
CA GLU A 161 79.65 -44.37 -1.51
C GLU A 161 79.01 -44.56 -2.88
N GLU A 162 79.44 -45.56 -3.65
CA GLU A 162 78.84 -45.95 -4.93
C GLU A 162 77.35 -46.38 -4.80
N GLU A 163 76.97 -47.01 -3.67
CA GLU A 163 75.56 -47.30 -3.38
C GLU A 163 74.75 -46.04 -3.13
N MET A 164 75.28 -45.11 -2.34
CA MET A 164 74.64 -43.82 -2.06
C MET A 164 74.50 -42.98 -3.34
N GLU A 165 75.50 -42.98 -4.21
CA GLU A 165 75.45 -42.33 -5.51
C GLU A 165 74.35 -42.93 -6.39
N ARG A 166 74.26 -44.27 -6.49
CA ARG A 166 73.18 -44.93 -7.23
C ARG A 166 71.79 -44.62 -6.66
N GLU A 167 71.65 -44.49 -5.35
CA GLU A 167 70.40 -44.07 -4.72
C GLU A 167 70.06 -42.62 -5.04
N HIS A 168 71.06 -41.74 -5.04
CA HIS A 168 70.91 -40.34 -5.43
C HIS A 168 70.49 -40.19 -6.90
N GLU A 169 71.15 -40.92 -7.81
CA GLU A 169 70.79 -40.98 -9.22
C GLU A 169 69.35 -41.47 -9.43
N LYS A 170 68.94 -42.54 -8.71
CA LYS A 170 67.55 -43.02 -8.73
C LYS A 170 66.56 -41.98 -8.21
N ALA A 171 66.95 -41.21 -7.19
CA ALA A 171 66.11 -40.14 -6.67
C ALA A 171 65.94 -39.01 -7.70
N ILE A 172 67.02 -38.61 -8.37
CA ILE A 172 67.00 -37.63 -9.46
C ILE A 172 66.10 -38.12 -10.60
N LEU A 173 66.24 -39.38 -11.04
CA LEU A 173 65.41 -39.95 -12.11
C LEU A 173 63.92 -39.94 -11.74
N LYS A 174 63.57 -40.35 -10.51
CA LYS A 174 62.19 -40.28 -10.02
C LYS A 174 61.64 -38.87 -9.99
N GLU A 175 62.48 -37.88 -9.66
CA GLU A 175 62.08 -36.49 -9.66
C GLU A 175 61.87 -35.95 -11.09
N GLN A 176 62.72 -36.35 -12.04
CA GLN A 176 62.54 -36.07 -13.46
C GLN A 176 61.27 -36.70 -14.03
N GLU A 177 60.98 -37.97 -13.71
CA GLU A 177 59.72 -38.64 -14.10
C GLU A 177 58.50 -37.89 -13.56
N LYS A 178 58.49 -37.53 -12.28
CA LYS A 178 57.40 -36.73 -11.68
C LYS A 178 57.28 -35.36 -12.33
N ALA A 179 58.39 -34.71 -12.68
CA ALA A 179 58.37 -33.44 -13.39
C ALA A 179 57.78 -33.58 -14.80
N TYR A 180 58.10 -34.68 -15.48
CA TYR A 180 57.53 -35.03 -16.78
C TYR A 180 56.03 -35.32 -16.69
N GLU A 181 55.58 -36.10 -15.71
CA GLU A 181 54.15 -36.35 -15.45
C GLU A 181 53.39 -35.04 -15.20
N ARG A 182 53.95 -34.14 -14.35
CA ARG A 182 53.37 -32.80 -14.13
C ARG A 182 53.28 -32.00 -15.42
N TYR A 183 54.30 -32.08 -16.29
CA TYR A 183 54.28 -31.42 -17.58
C TYR A 183 53.18 -31.97 -18.49
N MET A 184 53.07 -33.29 -18.62
CA MET A 184 52.04 -33.94 -19.42
C MET A 184 50.64 -33.62 -18.91
N ASN A 185 50.42 -33.65 -17.59
CA ASN A 185 49.15 -33.29 -16.98
C ASN A 185 48.76 -31.82 -17.25
N ARG A 186 49.72 -30.89 -17.17
CA ARG A 186 49.48 -29.49 -17.56
C ARG A 186 49.12 -29.37 -19.03
N GLN A 187 49.79 -30.12 -19.90
CA GLN A 187 49.49 -30.10 -21.33
C GLN A 187 48.10 -30.64 -21.63
N ALA A 188 47.69 -31.73 -20.98
CA ALA A 188 46.34 -32.29 -21.10
C ALA A 188 45.28 -31.28 -20.62
N LEU A 189 45.46 -30.70 -19.43
CA LEU A 189 44.56 -29.69 -18.89
C LEU A 189 44.41 -28.47 -19.84
N CYS A 190 45.51 -28.01 -20.44
CA CYS A 190 45.46 -26.93 -21.43
C CYS A 190 44.64 -27.31 -22.68
N ARG A 191 44.68 -28.58 -23.12
CA ARG A 191 43.86 -29.06 -24.23
C ARG A 191 42.38 -29.06 -23.87
N ASP A 192 42.05 -29.58 -22.69
CA ASP A 192 40.67 -29.63 -22.19
C ASP A 192 40.09 -28.21 -22.06
N HIS A 193 40.85 -27.26 -21.51
CA HIS A 193 40.43 -25.85 -21.45
C HIS A 193 40.23 -25.23 -22.83
N LEU A 194 41.06 -25.58 -23.82
CA LEU A 194 40.87 -25.10 -25.18
C LEU A 194 39.61 -25.68 -25.83
N GLU A 195 39.26 -26.93 -25.54
CA GLU A 195 38.01 -27.56 -25.98
C GLU A 195 36.80 -26.89 -25.35
N GLN A 196 36.82 -26.66 -24.03
CA GLN A 196 35.75 -25.92 -23.32
C GLN A 196 35.55 -24.52 -23.91
N ILE A 197 36.63 -23.79 -24.20
CA ILE A 197 36.53 -22.46 -24.82
C ILE A 197 35.88 -22.55 -26.20
N LYS A 198 36.17 -23.59 -27.00
CA LYS A 198 35.54 -23.80 -28.30
C LYS A 198 34.06 -24.11 -28.15
N GLU A 199 33.67 -24.94 -27.19
CA GLU A 199 32.27 -25.26 -26.89
C GLU A 199 31.49 -24.01 -26.47
N HIS A 200 32.03 -23.22 -25.54
CA HIS A 200 31.41 -21.96 -25.12
C HIS A 200 31.27 -20.97 -26.28
N LYS A 201 32.28 -20.88 -27.16
CA LYS A 201 32.18 -20.07 -28.38
C LYS A 201 31.09 -20.57 -29.31
N HIS A 202 31.00 -21.89 -29.51
CA HIS A 202 29.96 -22.47 -30.35
C HIS A 202 28.57 -22.21 -29.80
N GLN A 203 28.37 -22.39 -28.49
CA GLN A 203 27.12 -22.08 -27.81
C GLN A 203 26.75 -20.61 -27.96
N ALA A 204 27.69 -19.69 -27.76
CA ALA A 204 27.44 -18.27 -27.95
C ALA A 204 27.06 -17.92 -29.41
N GLU A 205 27.58 -18.64 -30.41
CA GLU A 205 27.14 -18.48 -31.80
C GLU A 205 25.72 -19.02 -32.03
N LEU A 206 25.33 -20.13 -31.39
CA LEU A 206 23.95 -20.63 -31.42
C LEU A 206 23.00 -19.62 -30.77
N ASP A 207 23.33 -19.10 -29.59
CA ASP A 207 22.50 -18.12 -28.88
C ASP A 207 22.33 -16.84 -29.72
N LYS A 208 23.39 -16.39 -30.43
CA LYS A 208 23.29 -15.27 -31.38
C LYS A 208 22.34 -15.57 -32.54
N LEU A 209 22.34 -16.80 -33.06
CA LEU A 209 21.42 -17.20 -34.12
C LEU A 209 19.97 -17.26 -33.61
N GLU A 210 19.75 -17.73 -32.40
CA GLU A 210 18.43 -17.74 -31.75
C GLU A 210 17.93 -16.31 -31.51
N ALA A 211 18.76 -15.43 -30.95
CA ALA A 211 18.40 -14.02 -30.76
C ALA A 211 18.06 -13.31 -32.07
N LYS A 212 18.73 -13.67 -33.19
CA LYS A 212 18.35 -13.17 -34.52
C LYS A 212 16.97 -13.66 -34.94
N LYS A 213 16.68 -14.95 -34.78
CA LYS A 213 15.36 -15.53 -35.09
C LYS A 213 14.26 -14.89 -34.24
N GLU A 214 14.48 -14.73 -32.94
CA GLU A 214 13.56 -14.04 -32.04
C GLU A 214 13.35 -12.58 -32.45
N GLY A 215 14.43 -11.87 -32.80
CA GLY A 215 14.35 -10.50 -33.32
C GLY A 215 13.52 -10.39 -34.60
N GLU A 216 13.69 -11.31 -35.54
CA GLU A 216 12.87 -11.38 -36.76
C GLU A 216 11.39 -11.64 -36.45
N GLU A 217 11.10 -12.53 -35.51
CA GLU A 217 9.73 -12.84 -35.10
C GLU A 217 9.06 -11.65 -34.40
N ILE A 218 9.78 -10.96 -33.51
CA ILE A 218 9.31 -9.71 -32.89
C ILE A 218 9.02 -8.65 -33.96
N GLN A 219 9.87 -8.54 -34.99
CA GLN A 219 9.62 -7.62 -36.11
C GLN A 219 8.36 -8.00 -36.90
N ARG A 220 8.12 -9.29 -37.16
CA ARG A 220 6.89 -9.77 -37.81
C ARG A 220 5.66 -9.43 -36.98
N LEU A 221 5.69 -9.76 -35.68
CA LEU A 221 4.60 -9.44 -34.75
C LEU A 221 4.34 -7.93 -34.67
N THR A 222 5.39 -7.11 -34.63
CA THR A 222 5.27 -5.65 -34.63
C THR A 222 4.60 -5.13 -35.91
N LYS A 223 4.92 -5.71 -37.08
CA LYS A 223 4.26 -5.36 -38.34
C LYS A 223 2.78 -5.75 -38.32
N LEU A 224 2.45 -6.94 -37.83
CA LEU A 224 1.06 -7.39 -37.69
C LEU A 224 0.26 -6.46 -36.76
N TYR A 225 0.82 -6.14 -35.59
CA TYR A 225 0.21 -5.21 -34.63
C TYR A 225 -0.04 -3.82 -35.26
N LYS A 226 0.93 -3.28 -36.01
CA LYS A 226 0.74 -2.00 -36.73
C LYS A 226 -0.42 -2.06 -37.74
N LEU A 227 -0.55 -3.16 -38.49
CA LEU A 227 -1.65 -3.36 -39.43
C LEU A 227 -3.00 -3.51 -38.70
N GLU A 228 -3.00 -4.12 -37.53
CA GLU A 228 -4.20 -4.25 -36.69
C GLU A 228 -4.66 -2.90 -36.17
N VAL A 229 -3.73 -2.08 -35.65
CA VAL A 229 -3.99 -0.70 -35.24
C VAL A 229 -4.49 0.15 -36.41
N GLN A 230 -3.92 -0.01 -37.61
CA GLN A 230 -4.40 0.68 -38.81
C GLN A 230 -5.84 0.29 -39.14
N ARG A 231 -6.15 -1.01 -39.18
CA ARG A 231 -7.52 -1.51 -39.42
C ARG A 231 -8.52 -1.01 -38.37
N GLU A 232 -8.13 -0.95 -37.11
CA GLU A 232 -8.98 -0.35 -36.06
C GLU A 232 -9.22 1.14 -36.28
N ASN A 233 -8.19 1.89 -36.70
CA ASN A 233 -8.33 3.31 -36.99
C ASN A 233 -9.21 3.56 -38.22
N GLU A 234 -9.11 2.73 -39.25
CA GLU A 234 -9.99 2.76 -40.43
C GLU A 234 -11.44 2.52 -40.03
N LYS A 235 -11.73 1.46 -39.24
CA LYS A 235 -13.07 1.21 -38.71
C LYS A 235 -13.61 2.39 -37.90
N LYS A 236 -12.79 2.97 -37.01
CA LYS A 236 -13.18 4.18 -36.25
C LYS A 236 -13.46 5.38 -37.16
N LEU A 237 -12.77 5.49 -38.30
CA LEU A 237 -13.01 6.55 -39.26
C LEU A 237 -14.31 6.31 -40.04
N GLU A 238 -14.57 5.06 -40.45
CA GLU A 238 -15.82 4.64 -41.08
C GLU A 238 -17.01 4.91 -40.16
N GLU A 239 -16.95 4.49 -38.89
CA GLU A 239 -17.97 4.79 -37.87
C GLU A 239 -18.22 6.31 -37.74
N LYS A 240 -17.16 7.13 -37.70
CA LYS A 240 -17.29 8.60 -37.67
C LYS A 240 -17.96 9.16 -38.92
N LEU A 241 -17.67 8.60 -40.09
CA LEU A 241 -18.29 9.01 -41.36
C LEU A 241 -19.75 8.58 -41.43
N GLU A 242 -20.07 7.37 -40.97
CA GLU A 242 -21.45 6.90 -40.85
C GLU A 242 -22.25 7.76 -39.88
N HIS A 243 -21.71 8.05 -38.69
CA HIS A 243 -22.34 8.99 -37.76
C HIS A 243 -22.59 10.36 -38.38
N ARG A 244 -21.62 10.89 -39.15
CA ARG A 244 -21.80 12.16 -39.87
C ARG A 244 -22.90 12.04 -40.93
N ARG A 245 -22.93 10.96 -41.72
CA ARG A 245 -23.98 10.73 -42.73
C ARG A 245 -25.36 10.65 -42.09
N MET A 246 -25.49 9.89 -41.01
CA MET A 246 -26.73 9.77 -40.25
C MET A 246 -27.17 11.13 -39.68
N HIS A 247 -26.23 11.93 -39.17
CA HIS A 247 -26.53 13.28 -38.69
C HIS A 247 -26.97 14.21 -39.83
N CYS A 248 -26.28 14.21 -40.97
CA CYS A 248 -26.66 15.00 -42.13
C CYS A 248 -28.03 14.58 -42.69
N ALA A 249 -28.32 13.28 -42.73
CA ALA A 249 -29.65 12.78 -43.13
C ALA A 249 -30.72 13.28 -42.15
N HIS A 250 -30.47 13.22 -40.84
CA HIS A 250 -31.38 13.75 -39.83
C HIS A 250 -31.63 15.26 -39.97
N VAL A 251 -30.59 16.05 -40.27
CA VAL A 251 -30.74 17.49 -40.54
C VAL A 251 -31.56 17.74 -41.80
N ALA A 252 -31.33 16.98 -42.87
CA ALA A 252 -32.12 17.08 -44.10
C ALA A 252 -33.59 16.73 -43.84
N ASP A 253 -33.87 15.68 -43.07
CA ASP A 253 -35.23 15.33 -42.64
C ASP A 253 -35.87 16.46 -41.82
N GLN A 254 -35.11 17.11 -40.93
CA GLN A 254 -35.57 18.26 -40.15
C GLN A 254 -35.92 19.46 -41.04
N ASP A 255 -35.11 19.74 -42.06
CA ASP A 255 -35.37 20.84 -42.99
C ASP A 255 -36.57 20.55 -43.90
N ILE A 256 -36.77 19.29 -44.31
CA ILE A 256 -38.00 18.85 -45.00
C ILE A 256 -39.22 19.07 -44.09
N LEU A 257 -39.14 18.70 -42.81
CA LEU A 257 -40.24 18.93 -41.85
C LEU A 257 -40.56 20.42 -41.68
N LYS A 258 -39.53 21.28 -41.61
CA LYS A 258 -39.71 22.74 -41.56
C LYS A 258 -40.36 23.27 -42.83
N ALA A 259 -39.91 22.85 -44.02
CA ALA A 259 -40.49 23.26 -45.29
C ALA A 259 -41.98 22.84 -45.42
N VAL A 260 -42.31 21.63 -44.96
CA VAL A 260 -43.71 21.17 -44.89
C VAL A 260 -44.53 22.02 -43.91
N GLN A 261 -43.93 22.46 -42.79
CA GLN A 261 -44.58 23.32 -41.82
C GLN A 261 -44.79 24.74 -42.36
N GLU A 262 -43.83 25.30 -43.08
CA GLU A 262 -43.94 26.59 -43.76
C GLU A 262 -45.01 26.57 -44.86
N GLN A 263 -45.09 25.51 -45.67
CA GLN A 263 -46.18 25.34 -46.65
C GLN A 263 -47.56 25.34 -45.98
N LYS A 264 -47.71 24.63 -44.85
CA LYS A 264 -48.97 24.66 -44.08
C LYS A 264 -49.28 26.07 -43.56
N GLN A 265 -48.29 26.82 -43.09
CA GLN A 265 -48.47 28.21 -42.66
C GLN A 265 -48.85 29.13 -43.83
N GLU A 266 -48.27 28.96 -45.02
CA GLU A 266 -48.65 29.72 -46.21
C GLU A 266 -50.10 29.43 -46.63
N GLU A 267 -50.52 28.17 -46.62
CA GLU A 267 -51.92 27.79 -46.87
C GLU A 267 -52.89 28.41 -45.85
N GLU A 268 -52.51 28.43 -44.56
CA GLU A 268 -53.29 29.10 -43.52
C GLU A 268 -53.32 30.63 -43.72
N ASN A 269 -52.20 31.23 -44.09
CA ASN A 269 -52.11 32.66 -44.41
C ASN A 269 -52.96 33.03 -45.64
N ASP A 270 -53.03 32.16 -46.65
CA ASP A 270 -53.91 32.35 -47.81
C ASP A 270 -55.39 32.24 -47.42
N LYS A 271 -55.74 31.32 -46.52
CA LYS A 271 -57.09 31.28 -45.93
C LYS A 271 -57.41 32.58 -45.19
N ILE A 272 -56.47 33.11 -44.39
CA ILE A 272 -56.61 34.39 -43.69
C ILE A 272 -56.77 35.55 -44.68
N ARG A 273 -55.96 35.61 -45.76
CA ARG A 273 -56.06 36.61 -46.82
C ARG A 273 -57.43 36.57 -47.53
N ALA A 274 -57.93 35.38 -47.83
CA ALA A 274 -59.26 35.19 -48.42
C ALA A 274 -60.37 35.66 -47.48
N HIS A 275 -60.31 35.30 -46.20
CA HIS A 275 -61.24 35.79 -45.18
C HIS A 275 -61.18 37.31 -45.00
N PHE A 276 -60.00 37.91 -45.04
CA PHE A 276 -59.83 39.36 -44.97
C PHE A 276 -60.45 40.06 -46.17
N LYS A 277 -60.20 39.58 -47.40
CA LYS A 277 -60.85 40.11 -48.62
C LYS A 277 -62.38 40.00 -48.56
N ALA A 278 -62.91 38.87 -48.09
CA ALA A 278 -64.34 38.69 -47.89
C ALA A 278 -64.91 39.70 -46.87
N LYS A 279 -64.21 39.91 -45.74
CA LYS A 279 -64.59 40.90 -44.71
C LYS A 279 -64.52 42.34 -45.22
N GLN A 280 -63.54 42.67 -46.05
CA GLN A 280 -63.40 43.97 -46.69
C GLN A 280 -64.56 44.25 -47.66
N ASN A 281 -64.97 43.25 -48.46
CA ASN A 281 -66.12 43.37 -49.35
C ASN A 281 -67.44 43.52 -48.56
N MET A 282 -67.60 42.75 -47.48
CA MET A 282 -68.74 42.92 -46.56
C MET A 282 -68.78 44.32 -45.92
N ALA A 283 -67.63 44.89 -45.56
CA ALA A 283 -67.54 46.24 -45.01
C ALA A 283 -67.89 47.33 -46.05
N LYS A 284 -67.51 47.15 -47.33
CA LYS A 284 -67.94 48.04 -48.43
C LYS A 284 -69.46 48.01 -48.60
N LEU A 285 -70.06 46.82 -48.66
CA LEU A 285 -71.51 46.66 -48.75
C LEU A 285 -72.26 47.28 -47.56
N ARG A 286 -71.69 47.19 -46.34
CA ARG A 286 -72.24 47.89 -45.16
C ARG A 286 -72.19 49.41 -45.30
N ARG A 287 -71.06 50.00 -45.74
CA ARG A 287 -70.95 51.45 -45.96
C ARG A 287 -71.92 51.98 -47.01
N GLU A 288 -72.13 51.24 -48.09
CA GLU A 288 -73.08 51.63 -49.15
C GLU A 288 -74.52 51.63 -48.62
N LYS A 289 -74.92 50.61 -47.85
CA LYS A 289 -76.24 50.55 -47.20
C LYS A 289 -76.43 51.62 -46.11
N GLU A 290 -75.39 51.93 -45.36
CA GLU A 290 -75.43 52.98 -44.32
C GLU A 290 -75.50 54.39 -44.94
N ALA A 291 -74.83 54.62 -46.07
CA ALA A 291 -74.94 55.86 -46.85
C ALA A 291 -76.34 56.04 -47.48
N GLU A 292 -76.96 54.96 -47.96
CA GLU A 292 -78.35 54.96 -48.43
C GLU A 292 -79.33 55.32 -47.29
N MET A 293 -79.15 54.72 -46.10
CA MET A 293 -79.96 55.04 -44.91
C MET A 293 -79.77 56.48 -44.44
N ASN A 294 -78.54 57.01 -44.47
CA ASN A 294 -78.25 58.39 -44.08
C ASN A 294 -78.87 59.42 -45.04
N ARG A 295 -78.95 59.13 -46.35
CA ARG A 295 -79.67 59.99 -47.31
C ARG A 295 -81.15 60.10 -46.99
N LEU A 296 -81.81 58.97 -46.74
CA LEU A 296 -83.23 58.93 -46.35
C LEU A 296 -83.48 59.67 -45.01
N MET A 297 -82.57 59.55 -44.05
CA MET A 297 -82.65 60.28 -42.78
C MET A 297 -82.43 61.80 -42.91
N GLN A 298 -81.64 62.25 -43.90
CA GLN A 298 -81.45 63.67 -44.20
C GLN A 298 -82.68 64.28 -44.88
N GLU A 299 -83.29 63.58 -45.84
CA GLU A 299 -84.54 64.02 -46.48
C GLU A 299 -85.67 64.19 -45.45
N HIS A 300 -85.76 63.30 -44.47
CA HIS A 300 -86.75 63.40 -43.39
C HIS A 300 -86.48 64.57 -42.41
N ARG A 301 -85.20 64.92 -42.20
CA ARG A 301 -84.79 66.09 -41.40
C ARG A 301 -85.10 67.39 -42.13
N ASP A 302 -84.90 67.45 -43.44
CA ASP A 302 -85.15 68.64 -44.26
C ASP A 302 -86.66 68.98 -44.41
N ILE A 303 -87.52 67.97 -44.40
CA ILE A 303 -88.99 68.17 -44.30
C ILE A 303 -89.38 68.79 -42.95
N THR A 304 -88.69 68.40 -41.88
CA THR A 304 -88.97 68.89 -40.51
C THR A 304 -88.47 70.33 -40.32
N THR A 305 -87.31 70.69 -40.89
CA THR A 305 -86.77 72.05 -40.83
C THR A 305 -87.60 73.04 -41.65
N ASN A 306 -88.08 72.66 -42.84
CA ASN A 306 -88.94 73.53 -43.65
C ASN A 306 -90.27 73.87 -42.96
N ARG A 307 -90.88 72.90 -42.26
CA ARG A 307 -92.09 73.13 -41.46
C ARG A 307 -91.85 74.06 -40.26
N LEU A 308 -90.66 74.03 -39.65
CA LEU A 308 -90.28 74.92 -38.55
C LEU A 308 -90.06 76.37 -39.04
N VAL A 309 -89.48 76.54 -40.24
CA VAL A 309 -89.25 77.85 -40.86
C VAL A 309 -90.58 78.56 -41.20
N GLU A 310 -91.60 77.83 -41.64
CA GLU A 310 -92.94 78.38 -41.90
C GLU A 310 -93.67 78.81 -40.62
N GLN A 311 -93.46 78.11 -39.50
CA GLN A 311 -93.98 78.53 -38.19
C GLN A 311 -93.26 79.77 -37.64
N MET A 312 -91.95 79.88 -37.86
CA MET A 312 -91.18 81.07 -37.44
C MET A 312 -91.60 82.33 -38.22
N LYS A 313 -91.88 82.21 -39.53
CA LYS A 313 -92.35 83.34 -40.36
C LYS A 313 -93.68 83.96 -39.89
N GLN A 314 -94.62 83.14 -39.43
CA GLN A 314 -95.92 83.59 -38.90
C GLN A 314 -95.84 84.24 -37.49
N THR A 315 -94.73 84.04 -36.76
CA THR A 315 -94.51 84.67 -35.45
C THR A 315 -93.77 86.01 -35.53
N PHE A 316 -92.90 86.21 -36.53
CA PHE A 316 -92.19 87.47 -36.74
C PHE A 316 -93.14 88.61 -37.16
N GLU A 317 -94.15 88.34 -37.98
CA GLU A 317 -95.16 89.33 -38.41
C GLU A 317 -96.04 89.86 -37.26
N LYS A 318 -96.16 89.14 -36.13
CA LYS A 318 -96.89 89.59 -34.93
C LYS A 318 -96.05 90.39 -33.92
N ILE A 319 -94.74 90.44 -34.10
CA ILE A 319 -93.80 91.17 -33.23
C ILE A 319 -93.45 92.55 -33.82
N ASP A 320 -93.44 92.67 -35.15
CA ASP A 320 -93.15 93.93 -35.85
C ASP A 320 -94.25 95.01 -35.70
N GLU A 321 -95.50 94.65 -35.38
CA GLU A 321 -96.59 95.60 -35.07
C GLU A 321 -96.58 96.15 -33.62
N ARG A 322 -95.76 95.58 -32.73
CA ARG A 322 -95.58 96.06 -31.34
C ARG A 322 -94.39 97.01 -31.21
N VAL A 323 -93.35 96.81 -32.02
CA VAL A 323 -92.13 97.65 -32.01
C VAL A 323 -92.38 99.03 -32.63
N ALA A 324 -93.32 99.17 -33.57
CA ALA A 324 -93.66 100.46 -34.17
C ALA A 324 -94.42 101.45 -33.24
N ARG A 325 -94.99 100.99 -32.11
CA ARG A 325 -95.69 101.85 -31.13
C ARG A 325 -94.77 102.36 -30.01
N ASP A 326 -93.84 101.53 -29.55
CA ASP A 326 -92.91 101.89 -28.47
C ASP A 326 -91.70 102.73 -28.94
N VAL A 327 -91.46 102.82 -30.26
CA VAL A 327 -90.48 103.73 -30.87
C VAL A 327 -91.03 105.16 -30.96
N ALA A 328 -92.34 105.35 -31.16
CA ALA A 328 -92.98 106.67 -31.23
C ALA A 328 -93.11 107.37 -29.85
N GLU A 329 -93.29 106.62 -28.76
CA GLU A 329 -93.26 107.17 -27.38
C GLU A 329 -91.83 107.54 -26.96
N ARG A 330 -90.82 106.78 -27.40
CA ARG A 330 -89.41 107.00 -27.05
C ARG A 330 -88.76 108.13 -27.89
N GLU A 331 -89.23 108.38 -29.11
CA GLU A 331 -88.82 109.53 -29.95
C GLU A 331 -89.41 110.87 -29.49
N ALA A 332 -90.65 110.90 -28.97
CA ALA A 332 -91.28 112.11 -28.44
C ALA A 332 -90.70 112.57 -27.08
N GLU A 333 -90.13 111.65 -26.31
CA GLU A 333 -89.36 111.95 -25.09
C GLU A 333 -87.91 112.38 -25.43
N TRP A 334 -87.30 111.80 -26.46
CA TRP A 334 -86.00 112.23 -26.98
C TRP A 334 -86.03 113.64 -27.60
N GLU A 335 -87.11 114.07 -28.27
CA GLU A 335 -87.21 115.43 -28.81
C GLU A 335 -87.35 116.52 -27.72
N LYS A 336 -87.92 116.17 -26.56
CA LYS A 336 -87.99 117.07 -25.38
C LYS A 336 -86.65 117.13 -24.65
N GLU A 337 -85.93 116.00 -24.54
CA GLU A 337 -84.57 115.98 -24.03
C GLU A 337 -83.55 116.61 -24.99
N LEU A 338 -83.74 116.55 -26.32
CA LEU A 338 -82.82 117.13 -27.30
C LEU A 338 -82.93 118.66 -27.36
N LYS A 339 -84.11 119.25 -27.10
CA LYS A 339 -84.25 120.72 -26.96
C LYS A 339 -83.66 121.24 -25.65
N GLU A 340 -83.80 120.51 -24.54
CA GLU A 340 -83.11 120.83 -23.29
C GLU A 340 -81.60 120.57 -23.36
N LYS A 341 -81.16 119.49 -24.05
CA LYS A 341 -79.75 119.17 -24.27
C LYS A 341 -79.11 120.05 -25.33
N ASP A 342 -79.82 120.62 -26.30
CA ASP A 342 -79.26 121.59 -27.26
C ASP A 342 -79.14 123.01 -26.67
N GLU A 343 -80.01 123.41 -25.73
CA GLU A 343 -79.83 124.64 -24.96
C GLU A 343 -78.69 124.49 -23.92
N LYS A 344 -78.60 123.31 -23.26
CA LYS A 344 -77.48 122.96 -22.37
C LYS A 344 -76.18 122.75 -23.14
N ASN A 345 -76.18 122.15 -24.33
CA ASN A 345 -74.99 121.98 -25.18
C ASN A 345 -74.56 123.28 -25.88
N LYS A 346 -75.44 124.24 -26.22
CA LYS A 346 -75.01 125.57 -26.70
C LYS A 346 -74.40 126.44 -25.60
N ALA A 347 -74.89 126.32 -24.37
CA ALA A 347 -74.31 126.98 -23.21
C ALA A 347 -72.97 126.30 -22.80
N GLU A 348 -72.93 124.98 -22.80
CA GLU A 348 -71.74 124.19 -22.50
C GLU A 348 -70.68 124.28 -23.62
N LEU A 349 -71.02 124.45 -24.90
CA LEU A 349 -70.03 124.68 -25.97
C LEU A 349 -69.40 126.09 -25.92
N LYS A 350 -70.10 127.12 -25.43
CA LYS A 350 -69.49 128.44 -25.14
C LYS A 350 -68.61 128.39 -23.88
N SER A 351 -69.09 127.69 -22.84
CA SER A 351 -68.33 127.44 -21.61
C SER A 351 -67.09 126.57 -21.86
N ILE A 352 -67.16 125.58 -22.75
CA ILE A 352 -66.05 124.69 -23.15
C ILE A 352 -65.09 125.39 -24.13
N ALA A 353 -65.55 126.35 -24.96
CA ALA A 353 -64.67 127.18 -25.79
C ALA A 353 -63.86 128.20 -24.95
N GLU A 354 -64.49 128.85 -23.96
CA GLU A 354 -63.81 129.74 -23.01
C GLU A 354 -62.87 128.95 -22.07
N HIS A 355 -63.28 127.73 -21.66
CA HIS A 355 -62.43 126.80 -20.91
C HIS A 355 -61.26 126.26 -21.76
N ARG A 356 -61.39 126.08 -23.08
CA ARG A 356 -60.27 125.67 -23.96
C ARG A 356 -59.24 126.78 -24.21
N ALA A 357 -59.65 128.05 -24.22
CA ALA A 357 -58.71 129.18 -24.23
C ALA A 357 -58.02 129.36 -22.87
N SER A 358 -58.77 129.23 -21.78
CA SER A 358 -58.28 129.27 -20.38
C SER A 358 -57.33 128.10 -20.04
N VAL A 359 -57.56 126.90 -20.56
CA VAL A 359 -56.70 125.71 -20.35
C VAL A 359 -55.42 125.77 -21.21
N ALA A 360 -55.40 126.49 -22.32
CA ALA A 360 -54.16 126.76 -23.06
C ALA A 360 -53.26 127.78 -22.32
N GLU A 361 -53.85 128.76 -21.63
CA GLU A 361 -53.12 129.74 -20.80
C GLU A 361 -52.69 129.18 -19.43
N LYS A 362 -53.50 128.29 -18.83
CA LYS A 362 -53.15 127.57 -17.59
C LYS A 362 -52.10 126.46 -17.79
N ARG A 363 -52.11 125.74 -18.92
CA ARG A 363 -51.05 124.75 -19.21
C ARG A 363 -49.68 125.38 -19.47
N ALA A 364 -49.62 126.65 -19.91
CA ALA A 364 -48.38 127.42 -19.98
C ALA A 364 -47.88 127.89 -18.60
N LYS A 365 -48.79 128.18 -17.65
CA LYS A 365 -48.46 128.51 -16.25
C LYS A 365 -48.08 127.26 -15.42
N GLU A 366 -48.73 126.12 -15.64
CA GLU A 366 -48.43 124.85 -14.95
C GLU A 366 -47.08 124.23 -15.38
N GLN A 367 -46.57 124.53 -16.57
CA GLN A 367 -45.20 124.16 -16.96
C GLN A 367 -44.14 125.04 -16.28
N HIS A 368 -44.47 126.27 -15.89
CA HIS A 368 -43.58 127.18 -15.15
C HIS A 368 -43.65 126.94 -13.62
N GLU A 369 -44.79 126.49 -13.09
CA GLU A 369 -44.94 126.12 -11.67
C GLU A 369 -44.36 124.74 -11.33
N LYS A 370 -44.42 123.76 -12.25
CA LYS A 370 -43.77 122.45 -12.04
C LYS A 370 -42.24 122.49 -12.07
N GLN A 371 -41.65 123.50 -12.73
CA GLN A 371 -40.21 123.75 -12.67
C GLN A 371 -39.83 124.41 -11.31
N ALA A 372 -40.69 125.27 -10.76
CA ALA A 372 -40.46 125.96 -9.48
C ALA A 372 -40.72 125.07 -8.24
N GLU A 373 -41.66 124.12 -8.29
CA GLU A 373 -41.90 123.18 -7.20
C GLU A 373 -40.78 122.14 -7.03
N LEU A 374 -40.10 121.74 -8.11
CA LEU A 374 -38.92 120.88 -8.02
C LEU A 374 -37.72 121.60 -7.38
N ASP A 375 -37.55 122.88 -7.68
CA ASP A 375 -36.48 123.71 -7.08
C ASP A 375 -36.79 124.05 -5.59
N TYR A 376 -38.06 124.21 -5.22
CA TYR A 376 -38.49 124.46 -3.83
C TYR A 376 -38.38 123.21 -2.92
N GLU A 377 -38.64 122.01 -3.44
CA GLU A 377 -38.46 120.77 -2.67
C GLU A 377 -36.98 120.47 -2.40
N ALA A 378 -36.07 120.82 -3.32
CA ALA A 378 -34.63 120.69 -3.14
C ALA A 378 -34.09 121.62 -2.04
N GLU A 379 -34.56 122.87 -1.95
CA GLU A 379 -34.17 123.81 -0.89
C GLU A 379 -34.67 123.36 0.50
N LYS A 380 -35.83 122.70 0.56
CA LYS A 380 -36.41 122.21 1.81
C LYS A 380 -35.65 121.01 2.40
N GLU A 381 -35.13 120.12 1.56
CA GLU A 381 -34.28 119.00 2.02
C GLU A 381 -32.95 119.49 2.61
N VAL A 382 -32.36 120.55 2.05
CA VAL A 382 -31.14 121.17 2.59
C VAL A 382 -31.39 121.80 3.96
N ILE A 383 -32.52 122.49 4.15
CA ILE A 383 -32.90 123.06 5.46
C ILE A 383 -33.16 121.95 6.50
N ALA A 384 -33.71 120.81 6.11
CA ALA A 384 -33.95 119.69 7.01
C ALA A 384 -32.63 119.07 7.53
N MET A 385 -31.60 118.99 6.70
CA MET A 385 -30.29 118.49 7.12
C MET A 385 -29.59 119.42 8.13
N CYS A 386 -29.65 120.74 7.96
CA CYS A 386 -29.05 121.66 8.91
C CYS A 386 -29.75 121.64 10.29
N LYS A 387 -31.08 121.44 10.33
CA LYS A 387 -31.83 121.33 11.59
C LYS A 387 -31.56 120.04 12.36
N GLU A 388 -31.30 118.94 11.66
CA GLU A 388 -30.91 117.68 12.33
C GLU A 388 -29.55 117.83 13.03
N GLN A 389 -28.60 118.53 12.41
CA GLN A 389 -27.29 118.81 13.04
C GLN A 389 -27.44 119.64 14.33
N GLU A 390 -28.29 120.67 14.34
CA GLU A 390 -28.56 121.48 15.55
C GLU A 390 -29.20 120.65 16.67
N PHE A 391 -30.08 119.71 16.33
CA PHE A 391 -30.76 118.84 17.30
C PHE A 391 -29.79 117.89 18.00
N GLN A 392 -28.81 117.33 17.29
CA GLN A 392 -27.82 116.41 17.88
C GLN A 392 -26.82 117.11 18.79
N GLU A 393 -26.41 118.32 18.45
CA GLU A 393 -25.54 119.14 19.31
C GLU A 393 -26.22 119.43 20.66
N TYR A 394 -27.53 119.70 20.65
CA TYR A 394 -28.31 119.87 21.87
C TYR A 394 -28.51 118.55 22.64
N ALA A 395 -28.81 117.45 21.96
CA ALA A 395 -29.00 116.14 22.58
C ALA A 395 -27.75 115.66 23.34
N ASN A 396 -26.55 115.93 22.81
CA ASN A 396 -25.29 115.60 23.47
C ASN A 396 -25.03 116.46 24.73
N GLN A 397 -25.42 117.74 24.73
CA GLN A 397 -25.30 118.61 25.90
C GLN A 397 -26.18 118.13 27.07
N VAL A 398 -27.36 117.57 26.77
CA VAL A 398 -28.28 116.98 27.77
C VAL A 398 -27.74 115.66 28.33
N ILE A 399 -27.06 114.84 27.51
CA ILE A 399 -26.39 113.63 28.03
C ILE A 399 -25.23 113.99 28.96
N ASP A 400 -24.45 115.02 28.62
CA ASP A 400 -23.29 115.44 29.42
C ASP A 400 -23.68 116.07 30.76
N SER A 401 -24.78 116.81 30.83
CA SER A 401 -25.28 117.39 32.09
C SER A 401 -25.87 116.31 33.02
N GLU A 402 -26.69 115.40 32.49
CA GLU A 402 -27.32 114.32 33.26
C GLU A 402 -26.30 113.26 33.73
N SER A 403 -25.18 113.10 33.02
CA SER A 403 -24.08 112.22 33.45
C SER A 403 -23.42 112.63 34.76
N LYS A 404 -23.60 113.89 35.18
CA LYS A 404 -23.01 114.47 36.40
C LYS A 404 -23.95 114.45 37.60
N THR A 405 -25.25 114.21 37.40
CA THR A 405 -26.27 114.39 38.47
C THR A 405 -27.13 113.15 38.73
N ALA A 406 -27.36 112.27 37.76
CA ALA A 406 -28.27 111.13 37.90
C ALA A 406 -27.61 109.77 37.62
N GLN A 407 -27.96 108.77 38.43
CA GLN A 407 -27.30 107.45 38.46
C GLN A 407 -27.83 106.43 37.43
N ASN A 408 -28.62 106.85 36.43
CA ASN A 408 -29.01 105.98 35.32
C ASN A 408 -29.15 106.74 33.99
N ILE A 409 -28.05 106.81 33.24
CA ILE A 409 -27.88 107.58 31.99
C ILE A 409 -28.26 106.73 30.74
N TYR A 410 -28.50 105.44 30.94
CA TYR A 410 -28.73 104.47 29.86
C TYR A 410 -29.93 104.78 28.93
N PRO A 411 -31.05 105.39 29.40
CA PRO A 411 -32.14 105.78 28.52
C PRO A 411 -31.77 106.90 27.55
N LEU A 412 -30.98 107.88 28.00
CA LEU A 412 -30.58 109.05 27.21
C LEU A 412 -29.51 108.68 26.18
N LEU A 413 -28.53 107.84 26.56
CA LEU A 413 -27.52 107.28 25.65
C LEU A 413 -28.11 106.39 24.55
N LYS A 414 -29.25 105.73 24.80
CA LYS A 414 -29.96 104.95 23.78
C LYS A 414 -30.76 105.84 22.81
N ALA A 415 -31.19 107.03 23.26
CA ALA A 415 -32.01 107.95 22.48
C ALA A 415 -31.19 108.87 21.56
N ALA A 416 -30.01 109.33 21.99
CA ALA A 416 -29.18 110.25 21.19
C ALA A 416 -28.17 109.56 20.26
N LYS A 417 -28.26 108.24 20.10
CA LYS A 417 -27.39 107.54 19.14
C LYS A 417 -27.94 107.79 17.75
N GLU A 418 -27.42 108.82 17.10
CA GLU A 418 -27.71 109.11 15.72
C GLU A 418 -27.00 108.08 14.83
N GLY A 419 -27.71 107.00 14.50
CA GLY A 419 -27.05 105.91 13.82
C GLY A 419 -27.93 104.70 13.57
N ALA A 420 -27.90 104.32 12.30
CA ALA A 420 -28.35 103.06 11.73
C ALA A 420 -27.69 101.85 12.42
N GLY A 421 -28.31 101.40 13.51
CA GLY A 421 -28.30 99.99 13.87
C GLY A 421 -29.42 99.27 13.12
N ALA A 422 -29.21 98.58 12.00
CA ALA A 422 -28.10 98.53 11.06
C ALA A 422 -28.67 98.00 9.75
N GLY A 423 -28.49 98.76 8.66
CA GLY A 423 -28.82 98.32 7.30
C GLY A 423 -30.23 98.70 6.85
N HIS A 424 -30.31 99.85 6.16
CA HIS A 424 -31.22 100.09 5.04
C HIS A 424 -32.68 99.63 5.17
N GLY A 425 -33.65 100.53 5.31
CA GLY A 425 -33.56 101.98 5.34
C GLY A 425 -34.86 102.54 5.90
N PRO A 426 -34.83 103.75 6.44
CA PRO A 426 -35.94 104.22 7.24
C PRO A 426 -37.20 104.33 6.38
N VAL A 427 -38.20 103.68 6.96
CA VAL A 427 -39.55 103.50 6.51
C VAL A 427 -40.14 104.78 5.93
N TYR A 428 -41.03 104.61 4.98
CA TYR A 428 -42.22 105.45 5.00
C TYR A 428 -43.46 104.54 4.95
N ARG A 429 -44.29 104.62 5.98
CA ARG A 429 -45.05 103.45 6.46
C ARG A 429 -46.47 103.37 5.91
N GLU A 430 -47.00 104.41 5.29
CA GLU A 430 -48.46 104.47 5.01
C GLU A 430 -48.83 105.09 3.66
N ARG A 431 -47.87 105.39 2.79
CA ARG A 431 -48.10 105.71 1.36
C ARG A 431 -46.86 105.43 0.49
N GLY A 432 -46.15 106.42 -0.03
CA GLY A 432 -45.64 107.47 0.85
C GLY A 432 -45.08 106.78 2.09
N GLY A 433 -44.20 105.84 1.85
CA GLY A 433 -43.15 106.13 0.88
C GLY A 433 -42.34 104.90 0.63
N ILE A 434 -43.01 104.01 -0.09
CA ILE A 434 -42.36 103.21 -1.13
C ILE A 434 -41.04 103.88 -1.51
N ARG A 435 -39.96 103.32 -0.97
CA ARG A 435 -38.61 103.52 -1.44
C ARG A 435 -38.50 102.55 -2.62
N PRO A 436 -38.73 103.01 -3.86
CA PRO A 436 -38.83 102.14 -5.02
C PRO A 436 -37.45 101.57 -5.27
N SER A 437 -37.32 100.31 -5.63
CA SER A 437 -37.40 99.82 -7.00
C SER A 437 -36.90 98.37 -6.88
N TYR A 438 -37.51 97.36 -7.49
CA TYR A 438 -37.24 96.92 -8.84
C TYR A 438 -38.11 95.65 -9.01
N GLN A 439 -38.98 95.65 -10.03
CA GLN A 439 -38.83 94.85 -11.24
C GLN A 439 -39.76 93.64 -11.26
N ALA A 440 -40.99 93.96 -11.66
CA ALA A 440 -41.67 93.39 -12.81
C ALA A 440 -41.06 92.12 -13.44
N ARG A 441 -41.94 91.11 -13.48
CA ARG A 441 -42.25 90.24 -14.62
C ARG A 441 -41.08 89.94 -15.55
N ASP A 442 -40.55 88.75 -15.24
CA ASP A 442 -39.60 87.92 -15.97
C ASP A 442 -38.24 88.57 -16.21
N ILE A 443 -37.33 88.26 -15.31
CA ILE A 443 -35.91 88.48 -15.43
C ILE A 443 -35.24 87.15 -15.14
N ASN A 444 -34.16 86.86 -15.87
CA ASN A 444 -33.01 86.04 -15.47
C ASN A 444 -32.88 85.90 -13.93
N GLY A 445 -33.63 84.90 -13.46
CA GLY A 445 -34.02 84.60 -12.10
C GLY A 445 -35.23 83.66 -12.11
N THR A 446 -35.31 82.82 -13.16
CA THR A 446 -36.51 82.28 -13.82
C THR A 446 -37.24 81.20 -13.02
N GLN A 447 -38.57 81.17 -13.21
CA GLN A 447 -39.58 80.38 -12.49
C GLN A 447 -39.59 78.87 -12.81
N LEU A 448 -39.93 78.07 -11.78
CA LEU A 448 -40.04 76.60 -11.80
C LEU A 448 -41.34 76.10 -12.45
N PRO A 449 -41.28 75.16 -13.42
CA PRO A 449 -42.48 74.51 -13.95
C PRO A 449 -42.94 73.31 -13.10
N SER A 450 -44.19 73.34 -12.65
CA SER A 450 -44.90 72.17 -12.14
C SER A 450 -45.50 71.39 -13.32
N TYR A 451 -44.78 70.38 -13.83
CA TYR A 451 -45.33 69.48 -14.84
C TYR A 451 -45.81 68.17 -14.19
N ASN A 452 -47.14 68.08 -14.00
CA ASN A 452 -47.84 66.81 -13.81
C ASN A 452 -48.04 66.17 -15.20
N CYS A 453 -47.50 64.97 -15.40
CA CYS A 453 -47.66 64.22 -16.66
C CYS A 453 -47.81 62.70 -16.41
N ASN A 454 -48.53 62.05 -17.34
CA ASN A 454 -49.16 60.72 -17.27
C ASN A 454 -48.23 59.56 -16.85
N THR A 455 -46.92 59.72 -17.01
CA THR A 455 -45.89 58.74 -16.58
C THR A 455 -45.80 58.59 -15.04
N THR A 456 -46.48 59.46 -14.28
CA THR A 456 -46.49 59.46 -12.80
C THR A 456 -47.80 58.92 -12.20
N GLU A 457 -48.80 58.59 -13.02
CA GLU A 457 -50.04 57.94 -12.60
C GLU A 457 -49.91 56.42 -12.58
N GLU A 458 -49.20 55.81 -13.54
CA GLU A 458 -48.93 54.37 -13.60
C GLU A 458 -48.12 53.83 -12.40
N ILE A 459 -47.20 54.65 -11.86
CA ILE A 459 -46.38 54.28 -10.68
C ILE A 459 -47.21 54.40 -9.37
N LYS A 460 -48.27 55.22 -9.37
CA LYS A 460 -49.21 55.35 -8.23
C LYS A 460 -50.24 54.22 -8.17
N GLU A 461 -50.66 53.66 -9.31
CA GLU A 461 -51.58 52.50 -9.36
C GLU A 461 -50.93 51.17 -8.94
N LEU A 462 -49.61 51.00 -9.12
CA LEU A 462 -48.92 49.76 -8.72
C LEU A 462 -48.69 49.61 -7.20
N ASN A 463 -48.71 50.70 -6.43
CA ASN A 463 -48.39 50.69 -5.00
C ASN A 463 -49.58 51.05 -4.09
N THR A 464 -50.77 51.29 -4.64
CA THR A 464 -51.98 51.59 -3.85
C THR A 464 -53.07 50.55 -4.09
N ASN A 465 -53.38 49.79 -3.04
CA ASN A 465 -54.40 48.74 -3.02
C ASN A 465 -55.81 49.37 -3.10
N GLY A 466 -56.37 49.48 -4.31
CA GLY A 466 -57.67 50.11 -4.55
C GLY A 466 -58.90 49.28 -4.17
N ASN A 467 -58.75 48.03 -3.71
CA ASN A 467 -59.88 47.27 -3.19
C ASN A 467 -59.51 46.32 -2.05
N ILE A 468 -59.96 46.66 -0.84
CA ILE A 468 -59.75 45.93 0.41
C ILE A 468 -60.27 44.47 0.35
N GLN A 469 -61.26 44.18 -0.50
CA GLN A 469 -61.80 42.83 -0.70
C GLN A 469 -60.80 41.90 -1.41
N GLN A 470 -60.05 42.40 -2.40
CA GLN A 470 -59.06 41.61 -3.15
C GLN A 470 -57.78 41.35 -2.34
N ALA A 471 -57.42 42.25 -1.41
CA ALA A 471 -56.32 42.04 -0.47
C ALA A 471 -56.64 40.95 0.58
N LYS A 472 -57.91 40.85 1.03
CA LYS A 472 -58.37 39.83 1.99
C LYS A 472 -58.33 38.40 1.41
N GLY A 473 -58.66 38.24 0.13
CA GLY A 473 -58.56 36.94 -0.57
C GLY A 473 -57.12 36.43 -0.75
N ARG A 474 -56.14 37.33 -0.97
CA ARG A 474 -54.71 36.97 -1.04
C ARG A 474 -54.10 36.58 0.31
N LEU A 475 -54.67 37.06 1.41
CA LEU A 475 -54.24 36.75 2.79
C LEU A 475 -55.03 35.59 3.42
N GLY A 476 -55.85 34.88 2.65
CA GLY A 476 -56.51 33.64 3.09
C GLY A 476 -57.78 33.83 3.93
N PHE A 477 -58.39 35.01 3.95
CA PHE A 477 -59.68 35.24 4.58
C PHE A 477 -60.80 35.21 3.52
N THR A 478 -61.63 34.16 3.53
CA THR A 478 -62.77 33.97 2.63
C THR A 478 -64.08 34.11 3.41
N TRP A 479 -64.82 35.21 3.21
CA TRP A 479 -66.26 35.37 3.46
C TRP A 479 -66.80 36.48 2.56
#